data_AF-A0A7S1R819-F1
#
_entry.id   AF-A0A7S1R819-F1
#
_cell.length_a   1.000
_cell.length_b   1.000
_cell.length_c   1.000
_cell.angle_alpha   90.00
_cell.angle_beta   90.00
_cell.angle_gamma   90.00
#
_symmetry.space_group_name_H-M   'P 1'
#
loop_
_entity.id
_entity.type
_entity.pdbx_description
1 polymer ?
#
loop_
_entity_poly.entity_id
_entity_poly.type
_entity_poly.pdbx_seq_one_letter_code
_entity_poly.pdbx_strand_id
1 'polypeptide(L)'
;EKLRPIAPRLDYVELPGSMEVSVFEAAGLPEGAILSVRAGSTRRQAPLPLAGPLRFPNLPFNAKQFKVDVMQTLGSSKVEINANKELESYSVAVDIGNGQLARVGFTVREQPSLCGKRACELKQVDKNPEGMMEEPQAMQLPPEKARAALDSRSYAREHNIPNLVQEMLQHVLREKPDMPFSVMSEYFRRKGEEMGEKYEGGKPLQQMGTPQAAWQAPAAAAAPAPQAAPGPSSAPALQSPPMSRSLEPSMAQSGAPSMAAPPVAPAMQPAM
;
A
#
# COMPACT_ATOMS: atom_id res chain seq x y z
N GLU A 1 -25.39 -40.25 -3.13
CA GLU A 1 -24.65 -38.97 -3.04
C GLU A 1 -24.97 -38.10 -4.25
N LYS A 2 -25.49 -36.88 -4.03
CA LYS A 2 -25.67 -35.88 -5.10
C LYS A 2 -24.37 -35.10 -5.26
N LEU A 3 -23.68 -35.31 -6.39
CA LEU A 3 -22.53 -34.52 -6.83
C LEU A 3 -22.95 -33.04 -6.91
N ARG A 4 -22.30 -32.17 -6.14
CA ARG A 4 -22.52 -30.72 -6.24
C ARG A 4 -21.90 -30.21 -7.54
N PRO A 5 -22.60 -29.36 -8.32
CA PRO A 5 -22.05 -28.79 -9.53
C PRO A 5 -20.84 -27.92 -9.20
N ILE A 6 -19.72 -28.20 -9.88
CA ILE A 6 -18.50 -27.40 -9.82
C ILE A 6 -18.82 -26.05 -10.47
N ALA A 7 -18.79 -24.97 -9.68
CA ALA A 7 -19.04 -23.64 -10.18
C ALA A 7 -18.02 -23.27 -11.28
N PRO A 8 -18.45 -22.60 -12.36
CA PRO A 8 -17.55 -22.20 -13.44
C PRO A 8 -16.46 -21.30 -12.87
N ARG A 9 -15.20 -21.66 -13.15
CA ARG A 9 -14.02 -20.84 -12.85
C ARG A 9 -14.22 -19.50 -13.55
N LEU A 10 -14.32 -18.42 -12.78
CA LEU A 10 -14.31 -17.06 -13.32
C LEU A 10 -12.99 -16.88 -14.08
N ASP A 11 -13.08 -16.74 -15.40
CA ASP A 11 -11.94 -16.45 -16.27
C ASP A 11 -11.37 -15.09 -15.86
N TYR A 12 -10.26 -15.14 -15.11
CA TYR A 12 -9.53 -13.97 -14.70
C TYR A 12 -8.94 -13.32 -15.95
N VAL A 13 -9.44 -12.14 -16.31
CA VAL A 13 -8.79 -11.27 -17.29
C VAL A 13 -7.40 -10.95 -16.77
N GLU A 14 -6.37 -11.63 -17.30
CA GLU A 14 -4.98 -11.36 -16.98
C GLU A 14 -4.64 -9.95 -17.48
N LEU A 15 -4.53 -9.02 -16.53
CA LEU A 15 -4.03 -7.70 -16.84
C LEU A 15 -2.55 -7.83 -17.24
N PRO A 16 -2.15 -7.40 -18.44
CA PRO A 16 -0.75 -7.47 -18.86
C PRO A 16 0.10 -6.63 -17.90
N GLY A 17 1.03 -7.29 -17.19
CA GLY A 17 1.97 -6.63 -16.28
C GLY A 17 1.92 -7.09 -14.81
N SER A 18 1.23 -8.17 -14.47
CA SER A 18 1.21 -8.70 -13.09
C SER A 18 2.35 -9.69 -12.80
N MET A 19 3.03 -9.53 -11.66
CA MET A 19 3.95 -10.52 -11.11
C MET A 19 3.19 -11.54 -10.26
N GLU A 20 3.51 -12.82 -10.42
CA GLU A 20 3.00 -13.91 -9.58
C GLU A 20 4.10 -14.45 -8.67
N VAL A 21 3.75 -14.74 -7.41
CA VAL A 21 4.66 -15.32 -6.43
C VAL A 21 4.05 -16.62 -5.91
N SER A 22 4.68 -17.74 -6.24
CA SER A 22 4.32 -19.07 -5.75
C SER A 22 5.30 -19.53 -4.68
N VAL A 23 4.83 -20.28 -3.69
CA VAL A 23 5.68 -20.92 -2.67
C VAL A 23 6.01 -22.33 -3.15
N PHE A 24 7.30 -22.60 -3.29
CA PHE A 24 7.78 -23.93 -3.69
C PHE A 24 7.89 -24.88 -2.48
N GLU A 25 8.36 -24.37 -1.33
CA GLU A 25 8.58 -25.17 -0.12
C GLU A 25 8.30 -24.33 1.14
N ALA A 26 7.75 -24.96 2.17
CA ALA A 26 7.39 -24.33 3.45
C ALA A 26 7.70 -25.28 4.62
N ALA A 27 8.95 -25.71 4.75
CA ALA A 27 9.38 -26.60 5.83
C ALA A 27 9.70 -25.83 7.13
N GLY A 28 9.38 -26.43 8.29
CA GLY A 28 9.72 -25.88 9.61
C GLY A 28 8.90 -24.66 10.06
N LEU A 29 7.83 -24.30 9.33
CA LEU A 29 6.95 -23.20 9.71
C LEU A 29 5.84 -23.69 10.65
N PRO A 30 5.42 -22.87 11.64
CA PRO A 30 4.34 -23.24 12.53
C PRO A 30 3.02 -23.40 11.76
N GLU A 31 2.18 -24.32 12.21
CA GLU A 31 0.86 -24.53 11.62
C GLU A 31 0.02 -23.25 11.71
N GLY A 32 -0.70 -22.92 10.63
CA GLY A 32 -1.50 -21.70 10.55
C GLY A 32 -0.68 -20.40 10.42
N ALA A 33 0.62 -20.49 10.08
CA ALA A 33 1.42 -19.32 9.73
C ALA A 33 0.81 -18.55 8.54
N ILE A 34 0.94 -17.24 8.58
CA ILE A 34 0.55 -16.31 7.52
C ILE A 34 1.82 -15.83 6.82
N LEU A 35 1.92 -16.12 5.52
CA LEU A 35 2.97 -15.58 4.66
C LEU A 35 2.58 -14.17 4.22
N SER A 36 3.46 -13.20 4.45
CA SER A 36 3.29 -11.80 4.09
C SER A 36 4.38 -11.35 3.12
N VAL A 37 4.04 -11.20 1.84
CA VAL A 37 4.97 -10.76 0.80
C VAL A 37 4.68 -9.30 0.42
N ARG A 38 5.73 -8.47 0.39
CA ARG A 38 5.68 -7.08 -0.08
C ARG A 38 6.57 -6.93 -1.31
N ALA A 39 6.02 -6.40 -2.38
CA ALA A 39 6.71 -6.10 -3.62
C ALA A 39 6.46 -4.63 -4.02
N GLY A 40 7.45 -3.78 -3.82
CA GLY A 40 7.30 -2.32 -3.93
C GLY A 40 6.27 -1.79 -2.92
N SER A 41 5.22 -1.15 -3.43
CA SER A 41 4.15 -0.53 -2.62
C SER A 41 3.00 -1.48 -2.25
N THR A 42 3.00 -2.70 -2.78
CA THR A 42 1.91 -3.68 -2.60
C THR A 42 2.32 -4.76 -1.60
N ARG A 43 1.44 -5.07 -0.65
CA ARG A 43 1.56 -6.18 0.31
C ARG A 43 0.44 -7.18 0.04
N ARG A 44 0.77 -8.47 0.01
CA ARG A 44 -0.18 -9.59 -0.05
C ARG A 44 0.09 -10.51 1.13
N GLN A 45 -0.97 -11.00 1.76
CA GLN A 45 -0.90 -11.93 2.87
C GLN A 45 -1.80 -13.12 2.57
N ALA A 46 -1.35 -14.32 2.93
CA ALA A 46 -2.14 -15.54 2.80
C ALA A 46 -1.70 -16.59 3.84
N PRO A 47 -2.64 -17.41 4.34
CA PRO A 47 -2.32 -18.52 5.23
C PRO A 47 -1.54 -19.62 4.48
N LEU A 48 -0.67 -20.33 5.20
CA LEU A 48 0.02 -21.52 4.71
C LEU A 48 -0.74 -22.80 5.11
N PRO A 49 -0.82 -23.82 4.24
CA PRO A 49 -0.31 -23.84 2.87
C PRO A 49 -1.09 -22.90 1.94
N LEU A 50 -0.39 -22.28 0.98
CA LEU A 50 -1.04 -21.37 0.03
C LEU A 50 -2.04 -22.13 -0.85
N ALA A 51 -3.26 -21.60 -0.96
CA ALA A 51 -4.25 -22.13 -1.91
C ALA A 51 -3.92 -21.78 -3.38
N GLY A 52 -3.01 -20.83 -3.63
CA GLY A 52 -2.62 -20.39 -4.97
C GLY A 52 -1.55 -19.30 -4.95
N PRO A 53 -1.08 -18.87 -6.13
CA PRO A 53 -0.04 -17.83 -6.25
C PRO A 53 -0.53 -16.46 -5.79
N LEU A 54 0.38 -15.69 -5.20
CA LEU A 54 0.14 -14.29 -4.82
C LEU A 54 0.38 -13.38 -6.04
N ARG A 55 -0.67 -12.69 -6.49
CA ARG A 55 -0.61 -11.75 -7.63
C ARG A 55 -0.34 -10.32 -7.18
N PHE A 56 0.63 -9.69 -7.83
CA PHE A 56 1.04 -8.31 -7.63
C PHE A 56 0.84 -7.49 -8.90
N PRO A 57 0.35 -6.25 -8.82
CA PRO A 57 0.13 -5.39 -9.99
C PRO A 57 1.42 -4.74 -10.52
N ASN A 58 2.58 -5.21 -10.06
CA ASN A 58 3.90 -4.68 -10.43
C ASN A 58 4.67 -5.76 -11.18
N LEU A 59 5.43 -5.38 -12.19
CA LEU A 59 6.46 -6.24 -12.78
C LEU A 59 7.61 -6.47 -11.80
N PRO A 60 8.33 -7.60 -11.88
CA PRO A 60 9.49 -7.87 -11.03
C PRO A 60 10.54 -6.76 -11.06
N PHE A 61 10.80 -6.18 -12.25
CA PHE A 61 11.75 -5.08 -12.44
C PHE A 61 11.39 -3.80 -11.65
N ASN A 62 10.10 -3.58 -11.39
CA ASN A 62 9.61 -2.42 -10.65
C ASN A 62 9.54 -2.66 -9.13
N ALA A 63 9.70 -3.91 -8.69
CA ALA A 63 9.66 -4.31 -7.29
C ALA A 63 11.06 -4.22 -6.65
N LYS A 64 11.67 -3.03 -6.64
CA LYS A 64 13.02 -2.79 -6.08
C LYS A 64 13.21 -3.32 -4.66
N GLN A 65 12.14 -3.34 -3.87
CA GLN A 65 12.11 -3.94 -2.54
C GLN A 65 11.14 -5.12 -2.55
N PHE A 66 11.69 -6.30 -2.27
CA PHE A 66 10.94 -7.53 -2.09
C PHE A 66 11.16 -8.04 -0.66
N LYS A 67 10.15 -7.93 0.19
CA LYS A 67 10.22 -8.33 1.60
C LYS A 67 9.28 -9.50 1.85
N VAL A 68 9.78 -10.54 2.50
CA VAL A 68 9.00 -11.70 2.91
C VAL A 68 9.03 -11.77 4.43
N ASP A 69 7.85 -11.71 5.03
CA ASP A 69 7.65 -11.87 6.46
C ASP A 69 6.79 -13.13 6.69
N VAL A 70 7.13 -13.93 7.69
CA VAL A 70 6.29 -15.03 8.18
C VAL A 70 5.71 -14.61 9.53
N MET A 71 4.39 -14.67 9.65
CA MET A 71 3.67 -14.24 10.85
C MET A 71 2.94 -15.44 11.44
N GLN A 72 2.93 -15.56 12.77
CA GLN A 72 2.14 -16.57 13.46
C GLN A 72 0.91 -15.91 14.08
N THR A 73 -0.25 -16.54 13.93
CA THR A 73 -1.45 -16.11 14.64
C THR A 73 -1.29 -16.50 16.11
N LEU A 74 -1.13 -15.49 16.96
CA LEU A 74 -1.00 -15.67 18.40
C LEU A 74 -2.36 -15.96 19.05
N GLY A 75 -3.42 -15.34 18.56
CA GLY A 75 -4.77 -15.49 19.11
C GLY A 75 -5.84 -14.94 18.18
N SER A 76 -7.10 -15.29 18.42
CA SER A 76 -8.23 -14.76 17.67
C SER A 76 -9.43 -14.52 18.59
N SER A 77 -10.20 -13.48 18.30
CA SER A 77 -11.44 -13.16 19.02
C SER A 77 -12.41 -12.47 18.06
N LYS A 78 -13.71 -12.66 18.28
CA LYS A 78 -14.77 -12.09 17.46
C LYS A 78 -15.43 -10.94 18.20
N VAL A 79 -15.85 -9.94 17.45
CA VAL A 79 -16.43 -8.71 17.99
C VAL A 79 -17.66 -8.38 17.17
N GLU A 80 -18.77 -8.16 17.85
CA GLU A 80 -20.00 -7.70 17.23
C GLU A 80 -20.02 -6.16 17.25
N ILE A 81 -20.05 -5.57 16.05
CA ILE A 81 -20.07 -4.12 15.84
C ILE A 81 -21.54 -3.68 15.80
N ASN A 82 -21.95 -2.79 16.71
CA ASN A 82 -23.33 -2.28 16.73
C ASN A 82 -23.39 -0.92 16.03
N ALA A 83 -23.99 -0.89 14.83
CA ALA A 83 -24.14 0.35 14.04
C ALA A 83 -24.99 1.44 14.73
N ASN A 84 -25.80 1.08 15.73
CA ASN A 84 -26.75 1.99 16.38
C ASN A 84 -26.14 2.89 17.47
N LYS A 85 -24.84 2.78 17.76
CA LYS A 85 -24.18 3.60 18.78
C LYS A 85 -23.17 4.55 18.14
N GLU A 86 -23.31 5.84 18.43
CA GLU A 86 -22.57 6.93 17.78
C GLU A 86 -21.06 7.00 18.13
N LEU A 87 -20.62 6.37 19.21
CA LEU A 87 -19.21 6.25 19.58
C LEU A 87 -18.93 4.85 20.15
N GLU A 88 -18.34 3.96 19.35
CA GLU A 88 -17.92 2.65 19.87
C GLU A 88 -16.40 2.49 19.78
N SER A 89 -15.75 2.87 20.88
CA SER A 89 -14.51 2.23 21.28
C SER A 89 -14.86 0.80 21.72
N TYR A 90 -14.35 -0.20 21.03
CA TYR A 90 -14.47 -1.61 21.40
C TYR A 90 -13.19 -2.04 22.10
N SER A 91 -13.36 -2.96 23.04
CA SER A 91 -12.23 -3.63 23.65
C SER A 91 -12.46 -5.12 23.74
N VAL A 92 -11.45 -5.87 23.35
CA VAL A 92 -11.56 -7.30 23.08
C VAL A 92 -10.41 -8.00 23.79
N ALA A 93 -10.75 -9.01 24.58
CA ALA A 93 -9.77 -9.94 25.10
C ALA A 93 -9.46 -10.98 24.03
N VAL A 94 -8.17 -11.19 23.77
CA VAL A 94 -7.64 -12.16 22.82
C VAL A 94 -6.75 -13.12 23.61
N ASP A 95 -7.10 -14.40 23.58
CA ASP A 95 -6.25 -15.46 24.14
C ASP A 95 -5.07 -15.71 23.21
N ILE A 96 -3.85 -15.44 23.69
CA ILE A 96 -2.59 -15.61 22.95
C ILE A 96 -2.00 -17.02 23.16
N GLY A 97 -2.68 -17.88 23.92
CA GLY A 97 -2.17 -19.15 24.37
C GLY A 97 -1.36 -19.02 25.67
N ASN A 98 -0.98 -20.17 26.25
CA ASN A 98 -0.29 -20.26 27.54
C ASN A 98 -1.02 -19.58 28.71
N GLY A 99 -2.35 -19.43 28.61
CA GLY A 99 -3.17 -18.72 29.61
C GLY A 99 -2.95 -17.20 29.63
N GLN A 100 -2.26 -16.62 28.64
CA GLN A 100 -2.07 -15.18 28.54
C GLN A 100 -3.20 -14.53 27.73
N LEU A 101 -3.89 -13.56 28.34
CA LEU A 101 -4.91 -12.75 27.70
C LEU A 101 -4.33 -11.37 27.34
N ALA A 102 -4.34 -11.02 26.05
CA ALA A 102 -4.12 -9.64 25.61
C ALA A 102 -5.43 -8.89 25.46
N ARG A 103 -5.36 -7.57 25.59
CA ARG A 103 -6.50 -6.68 25.38
C ARG A 103 -6.21 -5.76 24.20
N VAL A 104 -7.07 -5.80 23.19
CA VAL A 104 -7.00 -4.92 22.01
C VAL A 104 -8.13 -3.92 22.11
N GLY A 105 -7.82 -2.63 22.01
CA GLY A 105 -8.80 -1.54 21.96
C GLY A 105 -8.78 -0.88 20.58
N PHE A 106 -9.95 -0.64 19.98
CA PHE A 106 -10.06 0.04 18.69
C PHE A 106 -11.37 0.83 18.61
N THR A 107 -11.40 1.86 17.76
CA THR A 107 -12.60 2.65 17.50
C THR A 107 -13.14 2.31 16.11
N VAL A 108 -14.46 2.14 16.00
CA VAL A 108 -15.13 2.04 14.70
C VAL A 108 -15.97 3.29 14.50
N ARG A 109 -15.84 3.90 13.33
CA ARG A 109 -16.62 5.08 12.93
C ARG A 109 -17.13 4.86 11.52
N GLU A 110 -18.39 5.20 11.29
CA GLU A 110 -18.94 5.22 9.93
C GLU A 110 -18.35 6.40 9.15
N GLN A 111 -17.84 6.12 7.95
CA GLN A 111 -17.42 7.15 7.00
C GLN A 111 -18.05 6.86 5.64
N PRO A 112 -19.30 7.29 5.41
CA PRO A 112 -20.00 7.06 4.14
C PRO A 112 -19.23 7.57 2.93
N SER A 113 -18.44 8.63 3.10
CA SER A 113 -17.60 9.24 2.06
C SER A 113 -16.44 8.36 1.59
N LEU A 114 -16.11 7.27 2.31
CA LEU A 114 -15.12 6.29 1.91
C LEU A 114 -15.72 5.07 1.21
N CYS A 115 -17.04 4.87 1.28
CA CYS A 115 -17.70 3.76 0.62
C CYS A 115 -17.58 3.90 -0.91
N GLY A 116 -17.19 2.83 -1.59
CA GLY A 116 -17.03 2.79 -3.05
C GLY A 116 -15.70 3.35 -3.59
N LYS A 117 -14.83 3.93 -2.75
CA LYS A 117 -13.51 4.39 -3.18
C LYS A 117 -12.56 3.21 -3.42
N ARG A 118 -11.70 3.32 -4.43
CA ARG A 118 -10.67 2.31 -4.71
C ARG A 118 -9.58 2.34 -3.63
N ALA A 119 -8.93 1.20 -3.37
CA ALA A 119 -7.85 1.11 -2.38
C ALA A 119 -6.70 2.12 -2.59
N CYS A 120 -6.50 2.60 -3.82
CA CYS A 120 -5.54 3.67 -4.12
C CYS A 120 -6.01 5.06 -3.67
N GLU A 121 -7.32 5.32 -3.65
CA GLU A 121 -7.93 6.59 -3.21
C GLU A 121 -7.97 6.67 -1.68
N LEU A 122 -8.21 5.55 -1.00
CA LEU A 122 -8.16 5.44 0.47
C LEU A 122 -6.79 5.82 1.04
N LYS A 123 -5.70 5.39 0.39
CA LYS A 123 -4.32 5.72 0.81
C LYS A 123 -4.00 7.22 0.79
N GLN A 124 -4.76 8.04 0.07
CA GLN A 124 -4.56 9.49 0.07
C GLN A 124 -5.18 10.16 1.29
N VAL A 125 -6.24 9.58 1.85
CA VAL A 125 -6.93 10.11 3.03
C VAL A 125 -6.09 9.88 4.29
N ASP A 126 -5.56 8.66 4.47
CA ASP A 126 -4.76 8.31 5.66
C ASP A 126 -3.42 9.06 5.77
N LYS A 127 -2.89 9.55 4.64
CA LYS A 127 -1.64 10.32 4.63
C LYS A 127 -1.80 11.76 5.10
N ASN A 128 -3.03 12.22 5.33
CA ASN A 128 -3.31 13.57 5.82
C ASN A 128 -4.30 13.53 7.01
N PRO A 129 -3.92 12.90 8.14
CA PRO A 129 -4.83 12.69 9.27
C PRO A 129 -5.18 13.98 10.02
N GLU A 130 -4.42 15.06 9.82
CA GLU A 130 -4.81 16.38 10.29
C GLU A 130 -5.35 17.18 9.12
N GLY A 131 -6.64 17.52 9.20
CA GLY A 131 -7.29 18.53 8.37
C GLY A 131 -6.74 19.94 8.62
N MET A 132 -5.44 20.09 8.87
CA MET A 132 -4.74 21.25 8.38
C MET A 132 -4.54 21.01 6.88
N MET A 133 -5.08 21.95 6.13
CA MET A 133 -4.66 22.25 4.78
C MET A 133 -3.17 22.70 4.86
N GLU A 134 -2.26 21.80 5.26
CA GLU A 134 -0.85 21.96 4.95
C GLU A 134 -0.78 21.81 3.43
N GLU A 135 -0.75 22.99 2.81
CA GLU A 135 -0.14 23.22 1.52
C GLU A 135 0.99 22.20 1.36
N PRO A 136 0.96 21.35 0.31
CA PRO A 136 2.09 20.48 0.04
C PRO A 136 3.33 21.35 0.14
N GLN A 137 4.35 20.93 0.90
CA GLN A 137 5.68 21.50 0.83
C GLN A 137 6.15 21.37 -0.62
N ALA A 138 5.66 22.29 -1.44
CA ALA A 138 6.16 22.68 -2.72
C ALA A 138 7.55 23.15 -2.36
N MET A 139 8.49 22.24 -2.54
CA MET A 139 9.89 22.50 -2.79
C MET A 139 9.97 23.84 -3.54
N GLN A 140 10.21 24.91 -2.77
CA GLN A 140 10.05 26.34 -3.04
C GLN A 140 9.72 26.70 -4.49
N LEU A 141 8.52 26.33 -4.95
CA LEU A 141 8.01 26.86 -6.21
C LEU A 141 7.50 28.26 -5.87
N PRO A 142 7.95 29.31 -6.58
CA PRO A 142 7.41 30.66 -6.41
C PRO A 142 5.88 30.61 -6.33
N PRO A 143 5.24 31.39 -5.44
CA PRO A 143 3.80 31.28 -5.16
C PRO A 143 2.93 31.38 -6.43
N GLU A 144 3.41 32.05 -7.47
CA GLU A 144 2.78 32.09 -8.79
C GLU A 144 2.71 30.71 -9.49
N LYS A 145 3.78 29.91 -9.40
CA LYS A 145 3.82 28.56 -9.97
C LYS A 145 2.95 27.57 -9.18
N ALA A 146 2.85 27.74 -7.87
CA ALA A 146 1.99 26.91 -7.03
C ALA A 146 0.50 27.09 -7.38
N ARG A 147 0.06 28.34 -7.57
CA ARG A 147 -1.31 28.65 -8.02
C ARG A 147 -1.60 28.06 -9.40
N ALA A 148 -0.71 28.27 -10.37
CA ALA A 148 -0.87 27.70 -11.71
C ALA A 148 -0.97 26.16 -11.69
N ALA A 149 -0.21 25.49 -10.82
CA ALA A 149 -0.26 24.04 -10.68
C ALA A 149 -1.57 23.55 -10.05
N LEU A 150 -2.10 24.26 -9.04
CA LEU A 150 -3.40 23.96 -8.44
C LEU A 150 -4.54 24.17 -9.45
N ASP A 151 -4.52 25.28 -10.18
CA ASP A 151 -5.52 25.59 -11.20
C ASP A 151 -5.50 24.54 -12.32
N SER A 152 -4.31 24.14 -12.78
CA SER A 152 -4.15 23.07 -13.78
C SER A 152 -4.70 21.73 -13.28
N ARG A 153 -4.49 21.40 -12.00
CA ARG A 153 -4.99 20.16 -11.40
C ARG A 153 -6.50 20.17 -11.23
N SER A 154 -7.07 21.30 -10.82
CA SER A 154 -8.51 21.51 -10.70
C SER A 154 -9.18 21.40 -12.06
N TYR A 155 -8.65 22.09 -13.06
CA TYR A 155 -9.11 22.01 -14.45
C TYR A 155 -9.07 20.58 -14.98
N ALA A 156 -7.95 19.87 -14.83
CA ALA A 156 -7.84 18.50 -15.29
C ALA A 156 -8.86 17.56 -14.62
N ARG A 157 -9.22 17.81 -13.35
CA ARG A 157 -10.24 17.03 -12.63
C ARG A 157 -11.66 17.38 -13.04
N GLU A 158 -11.96 18.67 -13.15
CA GLU A 158 -13.27 19.17 -13.55
C GLU A 158 -13.65 18.68 -14.94
N HIS A 159 -12.69 18.70 -15.87
CA HIS A 159 -12.85 18.19 -17.23
C HIS A 159 -12.57 16.69 -17.36
N ASN A 160 -12.36 15.98 -16.25
CA ASN A 160 -12.15 14.54 -16.20
C ASN A 160 -11.04 14.01 -17.15
N ILE A 161 -10.03 14.84 -17.43
CA ILE A 161 -8.97 14.57 -18.41
C ILE A 161 -8.21 13.26 -18.11
N PRO A 162 -7.82 12.95 -16.85
CA PRO A 162 -7.08 11.72 -16.56
C PRO A 162 -7.83 10.44 -16.93
N ASN A 163 -9.14 10.39 -16.67
CA ASN A 163 -9.96 9.22 -16.97
C ASN A 163 -10.16 9.09 -18.49
N LEU A 164 -10.42 10.20 -19.19
CA LEU A 164 -10.58 10.21 -20.65
C LEU A 164 -9.32 9.67 -21.37
N VAL A 165 -8.14 10.16 -20.99
CA VAL A 165 -6.86 9.70 -21.55
C VAL A 165 -6.63 8.22 -21.25
N GLN A 166 -6.96 7.78 -20.04
CA GLN A 166 -6.79 6.39 -19.64
C GLN A 166 -7.72 5.45 -20.44
N GLU A 167 -8.98 5.82 -20.66
CA GLU A 167 -9.92 5.06 -21.49
C GLU A 167 -9.47 4.97 -22.95
N MET A 168 -9.02 6.09 -23.52
CA MET A 168 -8.46 6.12 -24.88
C MET A 168 -7.26 5.18 -25.00
N LEU A 169 -6.32 5.23 -24.05
CA LEU A 169 -5.14 4.37 -24.08
C LEU A 169 -5.52 2.89 -23.98
N GLN A 170 -6.49 2.55 -23.13
CA GLN A 170 -7.02 1.19 -23.05
C GLN A 170 -7.65 0.73 -24.37
N HIS A 171 -8.37 1.62 -25.06
CA HIS A 171 -8.96 1.32 -26.36
C HIS A 171 -7.88 1.02 -27.42
N VAL A 172 -6.87 1.88 -27.54
CA VAL A 172 -5.76 1.68 -28.50
C VAL A 172 -4.97 0.41 -28.20
N LEU A 173 -4.68 0.13 -26.93
CA LEU A 173 -3.94 -1.08 -26.53
C LEU A 173 -4.72 -2.38 -26.76
N ARG A 174 -6.06 -2.32 -26.70
CA ARG A 174 -6.94 -3.46 -26.96
C ARG A 174 -7.07 -3.76 -28.44
N GLU A 175 -7.36 -2.74 -29.24
CA GLU A 175 -7.62 -2.90 -30.68
C GLU A 175 -6.33 -3.03 -31.50
N LYS A 176 -5.20 -2.52 -30.98
CA LYS A 176 -3.88 -2.52 -31.63
C LYS A 176 -3.94 -2.07 -33.10
N PRO A 177 -4.49 -0.88 -33.40
CA PRO A 177 -4.61 -0.39 -34.77
C PRO A 177 -3.23 -0.13 -35.38
N ASP A 178 -3.12 -0.27 -36.71
CA ASP A 178 -1.89 0.04 -37.45
C ASP A 178 -1.50 1.53 -37.33
N MET A 179 -2.49 2.41 -37.13
CA MET A 179 -2.34 3.86 -37.07
C MET A 179 -2.87 4.42 -35.72
N PRO A 180 -2.16 4.23 -34.59
CA PRO A 180 -2.68 4.52 -33.25
C PRO A 180 -2.99 6.00 -33.02
N PHE A 181 -2.20 6.92 -33.58
CA PHE A 181 -2.40 8.35 -33.40
C PHE A 181 -3.65 8.87 -34.11
N SER A 182 -3.95 8.33 -35.30
CA SER A 182 -5.19 8.64 -36.01
C SER A 182 -6.40 8.22 -35.17
N VAL A 183 -6.40 6.99 -34.64
CA VAL A 183 -7.47 6.49 -33.77
C VAL A 183 -7.63 7.31 -32.49
N MET A 184 -6.52 7.73 -31.85
CA MET A 184 -6.57 8.61 -30.67
C MET A 184 -7.25 9.96 -30.98
N SER A 185 -6.92 10.58 -32.12
CA SER A 185 -7.51 11.85 -32.53
C SER A 185 -9.01 11.72 -32.82
N GLU A 186 -9.43 10.64 -33.47
CA GLU A 186 -10.84 10.35 -33.74
C GLU A 186 -11.60 10.05 -32.44
N TYR A 187 -10.97 9.33 -31.51
CA TYR A 187 -11.54 9.05 -30.19
C TYR A 187 -11.86 10.33 -29.42
N PHE A 188 -10.92 11.28 -29.37
CA PHE A 188 -11.15 12.58 -28.72
C PHE A 188 -12.23 13.40 -29.44
N ARG A 189 -12.24 13.42 -30.78
CA ARG A 189 -13.29 14.12 -31.54
C ARG A 189 -14.67 13.57 -31.21
N ARG A 190 -14.85 12.25 -31.27
CA ARG A 190 -16.12 11.58 -30.92
C ARG A 190 -16.53 11.86 -29.47
N LYS A 191 -15.58 11.81 -28.54
CA LYS A 191 -15.87 12.10 -27.12
C LYS A 191 -16.24 13.55 -26.86
N GLY A 192 -15.62 14.51 -27.56
CA GLY A 192 -16.01 15.92 -27.50
C GLY A 192 -17.43 16.14 -27.99
N GLU A 193 -17.83 15.51 -29.10
CA GLU A 193 -19.20 15.55 -29.62
C GLU A 193 -20.21 14.97 -28.63
N GLU A 194 -19.91 13.83 -27.98
CA GLU A 194 -20.73 13.22 -26.93
C GLU A 194 -20.89 14.13 -25.70
N MET A 195 -19.85 14.87 -25.33
CA MET A 195 -19.89 15.83 -24.23
C MET A 195 -20.56 17.16 -24.60
N GLY A 196 -21.01 17.32 -25.85
CA GLY A 196 -21.62 18.54 -26.33
C GLY A 196 -20.63 19.69 -26.51
N GLU A 197 -19.32 19.42 -26.47
CA GLU A 197 -18.29 20.38 -26.85
C GLU A 197 -18.29 20.53 -28.37
N LYS A 198 -19.12 21.45 -28.85
CA LYS A 198 -19.00 21.92 -30.23
C LYS A 198 -17.69 22.68 -30.33
N TYR A 199 -16.70 22.06 -30.99
CA TYR A 199 -15.49 22.76 -31.40
C TYR A 199 -15.90 23.86 -32.40
N GLU A 200 -16.15 25.07 -31.90
CA GLU A 200 -16.33 26.24 -32.74
C GLU A 200 -14.98 26.56 -33.35
N GLY A 201 -14.77 26.03 -34.56
CA GLY A 201 -13.51 26.06 -35.28
C GLY A 201 -12.82 27.40 -35.19
N GLY A 202 -11.62 27.39 -34.61
CA GLY A 202 -10.60 28.39 -34.88
C GLY A 202 -10.94 29.80 -34.44
N LYS A 203 -11.06 30.03 -33.12
CA LYS A 203 -10.25 31.14 -32.61
C LYS A 203 -8.81 30.66 -32.76
N PRO A 204 -7.99 31.19 -33.70
CA PRO A 204 -6.57 30.91 -33.68
C PRO A 204 -6.15 31.18 -32.25
N LEU A 205 -5.50 30.22 -31.59
CA LEU A 205 -4.89 30.41 -30.28
C LEU A 205 -4.20 31.76 -30.35
N GLN A 206 -4.85 32.80 -29.80
CA GLN A 206 -4.28 34.14 -29.71
C GLN A 206 -2.97 33.85 -29.03
N GLN A 207 -1.86 33.98 -29.78
CA GLN A 207 -0.53 33.56 -29.38
C GLN A 207 -0.40 33.87 -27.90
N MET A 208 -0.64 32.85 -27.07
CA MET A 208 -0.73 33.04 -25.64
C MET A 208 0.73 33.20 -25.31
N GLY A 209 1.14 34.47 -25.22
CA GLY A 209 2.45 34.95 -25.63
C GLY A 209 3.49 33.95 -25.20
N THR A 210 4.16 33.33 -26.17
CA THR A 210 5.26 32.41 -25.88
C THR A 210 6.11 33.06 -24.80
N PRO A 211 6.21 32.48 -23.58
CA PRO A 211 7.35 32.77 -22.75
C PRO A 211 8.56 32.13 -23.45
N GLN A 212 8.98 32.71 -24.58
CA GLN A 212 10.19 32.38 -25.33
C GLN A 212 11.44 32.87 -24.58
N ALA A 213 11.38 32.88 -23.25
CA ALA A 213 12.40 33.47 -22.38
C ALA A 213 12.93 32.52 -21.29
N ALA A 214 12.45 31.28 -21.14
CA ALA A 214 12.87 30.47 -19.99
C ALA A 214 13.09 28.96 -20.24
N TRP A 215 13.18 28.52 -21.50
CA TRP A 215 13.87 27.25 -21.84
C TRP A 215 15.30 27.52 -22.34
N GLN A 216 15.89 28.65 -21.96
CA GLN A 216 17.34 28.70 -21.86
C GLN A 216 17.71 27.68 -20.78
N ALA A 217 18.19 26.51 -21.21
CA ALA A 217 19.02 25.68 -20.37
C ALA A 217 19.97 26.63 -19.64
N PRO A 218 20.08 26.57 -18.29
CA PRO A 218 21.00 27.43 -17.58
C PRO A 218 22.35 27.29 -18.28
N ALA A 219 22.76 28.36 -18.97
CA ALA A 219 24.08 28.46 -19.55
C ALA A 219 25.01 28.11 -18.41
N ALA A 220 25.85 27.09 -18.62
CA ALA A 220 26.81 26.60 -17.66
C ALA A 220 27.51 27.80 -17.01
N ALA A 221 27.02 28.22 -15.85
CA ALA A 221 27.67 29.22 -15.05
C ALA A 221 28.98 28.55 -14.68
N ALA A 222 30.06 29.12 -15.22
CA ALA A 222 31.42 28.67 -15.02
C ALA A 222 31.58 28.24 -13.56
N ALA A 223 31.96 26.98 -13.38
CA ALA A 223 32.29 26.44 -12.08
C ALA A 223 33.25 27.44 -11.39
N PRO A 224 32.95 27.92 -10.16
CA PRO A 224 33.92 28.67 -9.41
C PRO A 224 35.16 27.79 -9.25
N ALA A 225 36.32 28.37 -9.60
CA ALA A 225 37.61 27.72 -9.48
C ALA A 225 37.77 27.06 -8.10
N PRO A 226 38.37 25.86 -8.02
CA PRO A 226 38.59 25.18 -6.75
C PRO A 226 39.47 26.06 -5.85
N GLN A 227 38.87 26.60 -4.79
CA GLN A 227 39.64 27.20 -3.70
C GLN A 227 40.50 26.08 -3.08
N ALA A 228 41.80 26.31 -3.08
CA ALA A 228 42.80 25.42 -2.52
C ALA A 228 42.47 25.12 -1.05
N ALA A 229 42.35 23.82 -0.75
CA ALA A 229 42.16 23.31 0.60
C ALA A 229 43.37 23.66 1.48
N PRO A 230 43.17 24.21 2.69
CA PRO A 230 44.21 24.26 3.70
C PRO A 230 44.38 22.88 4.35
N GLY A 231 45.58 22.29 4.16
CA GLY A 231 46.40 21.61 5.17
C GLY A 231 45.84 20.42 5.99
N PRO A 232 46.59 19.31 6.12
CA PRO A 232 46.20 18.14 6.91
C PRO A 232 46.35 18.42 8.42
N SER A 233 45.23 18.48 9.14
CA SER A 233 45.23 18.49 10.60
C SER A 233 45.09 17.05 11.12
N SER A 234 46.21 16.55 11.66
CA SER A 234 46.33 15.69 12.84
C SER A 234 45.29 14.58 13.04
N ALA A 235 45.71 13.35 12.72
CA ALA A 235 45.07 12.13 13.18
C ALA A 235 45.12 11.99 14.72
N PRO A 236 44.01 11.66 15.40
CA PRO A 236 44.07 11.08 16.72
C PRO A 236 44.09 9.54 16.64
N ALA A 237 45.01 9.00 17.43
CA ALA A 237 45.37 7.62 17.61
C ALA A 237 44.22 6.61 17.72
N LEU A 238 44.43 5.46 17.06
CA LEU A 238 43.82 4.17 17.39
C LEU A 238 44.00 3.88 18.90
N GLN A 239 42.88 3.82 19.62
CA GLN A 239 42.77 3.10 20.89
C GLN A 239 41.88 1.87 20.68
N SER A 240 42.50 0.71 20.46
CA SER A 240 42.02 -0.58 20.99
C SER A 240 42.45 -0.63 22.46
N PRO A 241 41.68 -1.18 23.44
CA PRO A 241 41.37 -2.62 23.57
C PRO A 241 40.04 -2.84 24.41
N PRO A 242 39.76 -3.94 25.16
CA PRO A 242 40.40 -5.25 25.27
C PRO A 242 39.44 -6.46 25.15
N MET A 243 40.09 -7.61 25.14
CA MET A 243 39.55 -8.96 25.09
C MET A 243 38.69 -9.38 26.30
N SER A 244 37.93 -10.45 26.04
CA SER A 244 37.59 -11.52 26.98
C SER A 244 36.57 -11.23 28.08
N ARG A 245 35.36 -11.76 27.90
CA ARG A 245 34.59 -12.30 29.02
C ARG A 245 33.92 -13.63 28.64
N SER A 246 34.68 -14.71 28.88
CA SER A 246 34.12 -16.04 29.13
C SER A 246 33.39 -16.02 30.47
N LEU A 247 32.11 -16.37 30.48
CA LEU A 247 31.34 -16.90 31.61
C LEU A 247 30.34 -17.87 30.97
N GLU A 248 30.71 -19.14 30.87
CA GLU A 248 30.25 -20.25 31.74
C GLU A 248 28.75 -20.58 31.63
N PRO A 249 28.41 -21.84 31.28
CA PRO A 249 27.03 -22.33 31.27
C PRO A 249 26.58 -22.71 32.68
N SER A 250 25.56 -22.03 33.20
CA SER A 250 24.90 -22.42 34.45
C SER A 250 24.01 -23.65 34.21
N MET A 251 24.47 -24.79 34.71
CA MET A 251 23.65 -25.94 35.07
C MET A 251 22.70 -25.60 36.24
N ALA A 252 21.70 -26.48 36.43
CA ALA A 252 20.68 -26.53 37.48
C ALA A 252 19.44 -25.64 37.20
N GLN A 253 18.19 -26.11 37.28
CA GLN A 253 17.66 -27.09 38.21
C GLN A 253 16.35 -27.69 37.66
N SER A 254 16.26 -29.01 37.68
CA SER A 254 15.01 -29.75 37.58
C SER A 254 14.15 -29.48 38.80
N GLY A 255 12.95 -28.94 38.60
CA GLY A 255 11.95 -28.77 39.66
C GLY A 255 10.58 -29.19 39.14
N ALA A 256 10.25 -30.47 39.32
CA ALA A 256 8.87 -30.94 39.29
C ALA A 256 8.19 -30.61 40.63
N PRO A 257 6.94 -30.15 40.60
CA PRO A 257 5.91 -30.76 41.45
C PRO A 257 4.68 -31.08 40.59
N SER A 258 4.28 -32.34 40.52
CA SER A 258 3.43 -33.02 41.50
C SER A 258 1.96 -32.62 41.37
N MET A 259 1.17 -33.66 41.16
CA MET A 259 -0.24 -33.67 40.85
C MET A 259 -1.09 -33.00 41.93
N ALA A 260 -2.10 -32.24 41.51
CA ALA A 260 -3.29 -31.99 42.31
C ALA A 260 -4.51 -32.07 41.40
N ALA A 261 -5.22 -33.20 41.48
CA ALA A 261 -6.52 -33.40 40.85
C ALA A 261 -7.59 -32.56 41.58
N PRO A 262 -8.54 -31.92 40.88
CA PRO A 262 -9.68 -31.28 41.52
C PRO A 262 -10.72 -32.32 41.98
N PRO A 263 -11.39 -32.10 43.13
CA PRO A 263 -12.41 -32.99 43.67
C PRO A 263 -13.68 -32.98 42.83
N VAL A 264 -14.20 -34.20 42.59
CA VAL A 264 -15.50 -34.48 41.98
C VAL A 264 -16.61 -33.94 42.89
N ALA A 265 -17.43 -33.03 42.37
CA ALA A 265 -18.62 -32.54 43.07
C ALA A 265 -19.75 -33.61 43.04
N PRO A 266 -20.53 -33.76 44.13
CA PRO A 266 -21.59 -34.74 44.22
C PRO A 266 -22.84 -34.33 43.43
N ALA A 267 -23.44 -35.31 42.75
CA ALA A 267 -24.70 -35.21 42.03
C ALA A 267 -25.87 -34.85 42.98
N MET A 268 -26.53 -33.71 42.73
CA MET A 268 -27.83 -33.40 43.30
C MET A 268 -28.89 -34.29 42.64
N GLN A 269 -29.55 -35.10 43.44
CA GLN A 269 -30.77 -35.83 43.08
C GLN A 269 -31.94 -34.83 42.94
N PRO A 270 -32.87 -35.02 41.99
CA PRO A 270 -34.12 -34.28 41.95
C PRO A 270 -35.09 -34.82 43.00
N ALA A 271 -35.62 -33.93 43.85
CA ALA A 271 -36.76 -34.21 44.71
C ALA A 271 -38.03 -34.31 43.87
N MET A 272 -38.87 -35.30 44.22
CA MET A 272 -40.24 -35.48 43.72
C MET A 272 -41.18 -34.37 44.18
#